data_AF-A0A970VYJ1-F1
#
_entry.id   AF-A0A970VYJ1-F1
#
_cell.length_a   1.000
_cell.length_b   1.000
_cell.length_c   1.000
_cell.angle_alpha   90.00
_cell.angle_beta   90.00
_cell.angle_gamma   90.00
#
_symmetry.space_group_name_H-M   'P 1'
#
loop_
_entity.id
_entity.type
_entity.pdbx_description
1 polymer ?
#
loop_
_entity_poly.entity_id
_entity_poly.type
_entity_poly.pdbx_seq_one_letter_code
_entity_poly.pdbx_strand_id
1 'polypeptide(L)'
;LIDDAVARVMRSEGGFIWACKNYDGDVMSDMVATAFGSLAMMTSVLVSPEGYYEFEAAHGTVTRHYYKYLKGEETSTNPMATLFAWTGALRKRGELDGLNDLTQFATALEKAALATIEAGIMTKDLAQISALPDKKVVNTEQFLLEIQKNLNKCLEQQ
;
A
#
# COMPACT_ATOMS: atom_id res chain seq x y z
N LEU A 1 -15.50 25.31 -5.61
CA LEU A 1 -14.52 25.91 -4.68
C LEU A 1 -13.98 24.78 -3.80
N ILE A 2 -12.75 24.89 -3.28
CA ILE A 2 -12.08 23.78 -2.57
C ILE A 2 -12.79 23.39 -1.27
N ASP A 3 -13.36 24.36 -0.57
CA ASP A 3 -14.20 24.18 0.63
C ASP A 3 -15.44 23.31 0.39
N ASP A 4 -16.21 23.57 -0.68
CA ASP A 4 -17.36 22.73 -1.06
C ASP A 4 -16.92 21.33 -1.50
N ALA A 5 -15.78 21.22 -2.20
CA ALA A 5 -15.25 19.92 -2.61
C ALA A 5 -14.89 19.04 -1.41
N VAL A 6 -14.16 19.59 -0.43
CA VAL A 6 -13.81 18.89 0.82
C VAL A 6 -15.07 18.44 1.56
N ALA A 7 -16.08 19.32 1.69
CA ALA A 7 -17.35 18.97 2.34
C ALA A 7 -18.09 17.81 1.66
N ARG A 8 -18.06 17.74 0.32
CA ARG A 8 -18.65 16.63 -0.44
C ARG A 8 -17.87 15.34 -0.28
N VAL A 9 -16.54 15.40 -0.32
CA VAL A 9 -15.67 14.23 -0.13
C VAL A 9 -15.94 13.57 1.21
N MET A 10 -16.02 14.35 2.29
CA MET A 10 -16.28 13.86 3.65
C MET A 10 -17.64 13.16 3.83
N ARG A 11 -18.62 13.44 2.95
CA ARG A 11 -19.96 12.84 3.00
C ARG A 11 -20.19 11.78 1.93
N SER A 12 -19.21 11.55 1.08
CA SER A 12 -19.34 10.65 -0.06
C SER A 12 -19.05 9.20 0.32
N GLU A 13 -19.54 8.28 -0.51
CA GLU A 13 -19.16 6.86 -0.46
C GLU A 13 -17.86 6.57 -1.26
N GLY A 14 -17.15 7.61 -1.70
CA GLY A 14 -15.97 7.48 -2.57
C GLY A 14 -16.32 7.15 -4.04
N GLY A 15 -15.36 6.57 -4.78
CA GLY A 15 -15.57 6.08 -6.15
C GLY A 15 -15.42 7.11 -7.27
N PHE A 16 -14.75 8.25 -7.01
CA PHE A 16 -14.50 9.29 -8.01
C PHE A 16 -13.05 9.80 -7.94
N ILE A 17 -12.62 10.49 -9.00
CA ILE A 17 -11.32 11.14 -9.07
C ILE A 17 -11.45 12.58 -8.57
N TRP A 18 -10.65 12.94 -7.57
CA TRP A 18 -10.53 14.33 -7.11
C TRP A 18 -9.25 14.94 -7.67
N ALA A 19 -9.39 15.73 -8.73
CA ALA A 19 -8.27 16.46 -9.30
C ALA A 19 -7.90 17.67 -8.40
N CYS A 20 -6.73 17.61 -7.79
CA CYS A 20 -6.20 18.65 -6.91
C CYS A 20 -5.03 19.40 -7.58
N LYS A 21 -4.84 20.67 -7.21
CA LYS A 21 -3.55 21.33 -7.47
C LYS A 21 -2.47 20.68 -6.61
N ASN A 22 -1.20 20.92 -6.93
CA ASN A 22 -0.07 20.30 -6.25
C ASN A 22 -0.18 20.32 -4.71
N TYR A 23 -0.26 21.51 -4.10
CA TYR A 23 -0.37 21.63 -2.64
C TYR A 23 -1.65 21.02 -2.06
N ASP A 24 -2.80 21.21 -2.72
CA ASP A 24 -4.07 20.63 -2.28
C ASP A 24 -4.00 19.10 -2.35
N GLY A 25 -3.32 18.54 -3.35
CA GLY A 25 -3.13 17.11 -3.55
C GLY A 25 -2.28 16.51 -2.45
N ASP A 26 -1.12 17.10 -2.19
CA ASP A 26 -0.18 16.69 -1.13
C ASP A 26 -0.86 16.64 0.25
N VAL A 27 -1.55 17.71 0.64
CA VAL A 27 -2.24 17.77 1.94
C VAL A 27 -3.45 16.83 2.01
N MET A 28 -4.26 16.78 0.95
CA MET A 28 -5.51 16.01 0.98
C MET A 28 -5.27 14.50 0.78
N SER A 29 -4.20 14.09 0.09
CA SER A 29 -3.85 12.66 -0.03
C SER A 29 -3.52 12.05 1.33
N ASP A 30 -2.78 12.77 2.18
CA ASP A 30 -2.47 12.33 3.55
C ASP A 30 -3.73 12.23 4.42
N MET A 31 -4.63 13.21 4.30
CA MET A 31 -5.91 13.19 4.98
C MET A 31 -6.76 11.99 4.56
N VAL A 32 -6.87 11.74 3.25
CA VAL A 32 -7.61 10.59 2.71
C VAL A 32 -6.96 9.28 3.15
N ALA A 33 -5.64 9.13 3.01
CA ALA A 33 -4.92 7.93 3.43
C ALA A 33 -5.10 7.61 4.92
N THR A 34 -5.09 8.64 5.77
CA THR A 34 -5.36 8.50 7.20
C THR A 34 -6.81 8.05 7.46
N ALA A 35 -7.78 8.63 6.74
CA ALA A 35 -9.19 8.26 6.88
C ALA A 35 -9.48 6.83 6.43
N PHE A 36 -8.75 6.31 5.44
CA PHE A 36 -8.82 4.92 4.99
C PHE A 36 -8.00 3.96 5.88
N GLY A 37 -7.31 4.47 6.90
CA GLY A 37 -6.75 3.68 8.00
C GLY A 37 -5.26 3.93 8.26
N SER A 38 -4.39 3.69 7.28
CA SER A 38 -2.95 3.84 7.41
C SER A 38 -2.34 4.36 6.12
N LEU A 39 -1.40 5.31 6.21
CA LEU A 39 -0.66 5.81 5.04
C LEU A 39 0.08 4.69 4.31
N ALA A 40 0.48 3.63 5.00
CA ALA A 40 1.13 2.48 4.39
C ALA A 40 0.18 1.63 3.52
N MET A 41 -1.13 1.93 3.53
CA MET A 41 -2.13 1.30 2.66
C MET A 41 -2.48 2.17 1.44
N MET A 42 -1.79 3.30 1.24
CA MET A 42 -1.98 4.17 0.08
C MET A 42 -0.92 3.89 -1.00
N THR A 43 -1.34 3.89 -2.26
CA THR A 43 -0.45 3.81 -3.42
C THR A 43 -0.23 5.20 -4.03
N SER A 44 0.95 5.43 -4.62
CA SER A 44 1.23 6.64 -5.41
C SER A 44 1.81 6.25 -6.77
N VAL A 45 1.29 6.91 -7.80
CA VAL A 45 1.77 6.75 -9.19
C VAL A 45 1.79 8.10 -9.88
N LEU A 46 2.95 8.49 -10.39
CA LEU A 46 3.09 9.60 -11.31
C LEU A 46 2.91 9.09 -12.73
N VAL A 47 2.05 9.76 -13.49
CA VAL A 47 1.75 9.44 -14.88
C VAL A 47 2.06 10.67 -15.73
N SER A 48 2.99 10.54 -16.68
CA SER A 48 3.36 11.63 -17.58
C SER A 48 2.42 11.71 -18.79
N PRO A 49 2.27 12.88 -19.43
CA PRO A 49 1.51 13.03 -20.68
C PRO A 49 2.04 12.16 -21.82
N GLU A 50 3.34 11.83 -21.82
CA GLU A 50 4.02 10.97 -22.79
C GLU A 50 3.84 9.48 -22.50
N GLY A 51 3.14 9.13 -21.41
CA GLY A 51 2.91 7.75 -21.01
C GLY A 51 4.08 7.12 -20.23
N TYR A 52 4.94 7.93 -19.60
CA TYR A 52 5.89 7.43 -18.61
C TYR A 52 5.21 7.26 -17.25
N TYR A 53 5.70 6.30 -16.46
CA TYR A 53 5.13 5.95 -15.16
C TYR A 53 6.23 5.86 -14.10
N GLU A 54 5.97 6.41 -12.93
CA GLU A 54 6.78 6.26 -11.72
C GLU A 54 5.88 5.80 -10.59
N PHE A 55 6.27 4.73 -9.91
CA PHE A 55 5.50 4.13 -8.81
C PHE A 55 6.29 4.29 -7.52
N GLU A 56 5.64 4.78 -6.47
CA GLU A 56 6.28 5.02 -5.18
C GLU A 56 5.34 4.68 -4.01
N ALA A 57 5.92 4.58 -2.83
CA ALA A 57 5.15 4.56 -1.60
C ALA A 57 4.77 6.00 -1.23
N ALA A 58 3.51 6.26 -0.91
CA ALA A 58 3.02 7.60 -0.57
C ALA A 58 3.54 8.15 0.78
N HIS A 59 4.34 7.39 1.52
CA HIS A 59 4.85 7.77 2.83
C HIS A 59 6.36 8.06 2.81
N GLY A 60 6.84 8.84 3.79
CA GLY A 60 8.27 9.09 3.98
C GLY A 60 9.05 7.87 4.50
N THR A 61 10.32 8.06 4.84
CA THR A 61 11.28 7.00 5.19
C THR A 61 11.10 6.36 6.58
N VAL A 62 10.00 6.66 7.29
CA VAL A 62 9.67 6.11 8.62
C VAL A 62 10.83 6.26 9.62
N THR A 63 11.45 7.44 9.67
CA THR A 63 12.71 7.71 10.40
C THR A 63 12.69 7.29 11.87
N ARG A 64 11.53 7.39 12.55
CA ARG A 64 11.38 6.93 13.93
C ARG A 64 11.63 5.43 14.08
N HIS A 65 11.13 4.62 13.15
CA HIS A 65 11.36 3.17 13.17
C HIS A 65 12.80 2.85 12.82
N TYR A 66 13.40 3.60 11.87
CA TYR A 66 14.80 3.44 11.52
C TYR A 66 15.75 3.66 12.72
N TYR A 67 15.53 4.70 13.53
CA TYR A 67 16.36 4.90 14.73
C TYR A 67 16.20 3.80 15.80
N LYS A 68 15.04 3.14 15.87
CA LYS A 68 14.83 1.96 16.73
C LYS A 68 15.61 0.76 16.21
N TYR A 69 15.51 0.52 14.90
CA TYR A 69 16.29 -0.51 14.22
C TYR A 69 17.81 -0.33 14.46
N LEU A 70 18.34 0.89 14.38
CA LEU A 70 19.75 1.18 14.66
C LEU A 70 20.19 0.84 16.11
N LYS A 71 19.24 0.74 17.05
CA LYS A 71 19.49 0.31 18.44
C LYS A 71 19.29 -1.19 18.66
N GLY A 72 18.99 -1.95 17.60
CA GLY A 72 18.62 -3.37 17.70
C GLY A 72 17.21 -3.61 18.26
N GLU A 73 16.37 -2.58 18.34
CA GLU A 73 14.97 -2.74 18.73
C GLU A 73 14.15 -3.33 17.58
N GLU A 74 13.19 -4.19 17.92
CA GLU A 74 12.23 -4.72 16.96
C GLU A 74 11.31 -3.61 16.40
N THR A 75 11.03 -3.69 15.10
CA THR A 75 10.14 -2.74 14.40
C THR A 75 8.99 -3.49 13.73
N SER A 76 7.83 -2.83 13.65
CA SER A 76 6.67 -3.32 12.91
C SER A 76 6.27 -2.22 11.92
N THR A 77 7.14 -2.02 10.93
CA THR A 77 6.94 -1.09 9.82
C THR A 77 6.13 -1.80 8.74
N ASN A 78 5.06 -1.17 8.29
CA ASN A 78 4.19 -1.73 7.27
C ASN A 78 4.81 -1.54 5.86
N PRO A 79 5.12 -2.63 5.12
CA PRO A 79 5.75 -2.57 3.81
C PRO A 79 4.75 -2.50 2.64
N MET A 80 3.43 -2.43 2.90
CA MET A 80 2.39 -2.58 1.87
C MET A 80 2.54 -1.57 0.73
N ALA A 81 2.64 -0.27 1.02
CA ALA A 81 2.81 0.76 -0.02
C ALA A 81 4.06 0.53 -0.88
N THR A 82 5.20 0.19 -0.28
CA THR A 82 6.43 -0.14 -1.01
C THR A 82 6.27 -1.38 -1.89
N LEU A 83 5.60 -2.42 -1.37
CA LEU A 83 5.30 -3.63 -2.12
C LEU A 83 4.40 -3.32 -3.32
N PHE A 84 3.38 -2.47 -3.13
CA PHE A 84 2.46 -2.05 -4.18
C PHE A 84 3.11 -1.13 -5.23
N ALA A 85 4.12 -0.36 -4.84
CA ALA A 85 4.95 0.38 -5.79
C ALA A 85 5.70 -0.58 -6.73
N TRP A 86 6.32 -1.63 -6.19
CA TRP A 86 6.98 -2.67 -6.98
C TRP A 86 6.01 -3.42 -7.89
N THR A 87 4.89 -3.92 -7.35
CA THR A 87 3.91 -4.67 -8.16
C THR A 87 3.26 -3.80 -9.21
N GLY A 88 2.98 -2.53 -8.92
CA GLY A 88 2.50 -1.55 -9.90
C GLY A 88 3.48 -1.37 -11.06
N ALA A 89 4.77 -1.18 -10.77
CA ALA A 89 5.81 -1.06 -11.78
C ALA A 89 5.99 -2.34 -12.61
N LEU A 90 6.00 -3.52 -11.97
CA LEU A 90 6.12 -4.81 -12.64
C LEU A 90 4.90 -5.07 -13.54
N ARG A 91 3.68 -4.82 -13.05
CA ARG A 91 2.45 -4.93 -13.83
C ARG A 91 2.52 -4.02 -15.05
N LYS A 92 2.91 -2.75 -14.87
CA LYS A 92 2.98 -1.80 -15.97
C LYS A 92 4.02 -2.19 -17.00
N ARG A 93 5.19 -2.67 -16.57
CA ARG A 93 6.20 -3.22 -17.48
C ARG A 93 5.66 -4.42 -18.25
N GLY A 94 4.96 -5.31 -17.57
CA GLY A 94 4.30 -6.47 -18.17
C GLY A 94 3.29 -6.10 -19.24
N GLU A 95 2.44 -5.10 -18.99
CA GLU A 95 1.49 -4.56 -19.97
C GLU A 95 2.19 -3.99 -21.21
N LEU A 96 3.25 -3.21 -21.00
CA LEU A 96 3.97 -2.56 -22.10
C LEU A 96 4.74 -3.54 -22.98
N ASP A 97 5.23 -4.64 -22.40
CA ASP A 97 6.02 -5.66 -23.10
C ASP A 97 5.20 -6.87 -23.56
N GLY A 98 3.91 -6.94 -23.20
CA GLY A 98 3.09 -8.14 -23.45
C GLY A 98 3.51 -9.36 -22.63
N LEU A 99 4.11 -9.17 -21.45
CA LEU A 99 4.57 -10.23 -20.56
C LEU A 99 3.48 -10.59 -19.54
N ASN A 100 2.61 -11.52 -19.94
CA ASN A 100 1.49 -11.96 -19.08
C ASN A 100 1.96 -12.52 -17.73
N ASP A 101 3.02 -13.32 -17.71
CA ASP A 101 3.54 -13.94 -16.48
C ASP A 101 3.99 -12.89 -15.46
N LEU A 102 4.57 -11.78 -15.93
CA LEU A 102 4.99 -10.66 -15.08
C LEU A 102 3.78 -9.95 -14.46
N THR A 103 2.73 -9.76 -15.27
CA THR A 103 1.47 -9.15 -14.86
C THR A 103 0.74 -10.03 -13.83
N GLN A 104 0.75 -11.35 -14.05
CA GLN A 104 0.17 -12.33 -13.14
C GLN A 104 0.95 -12.41 -11.83
N PHE A 105 2.28 -12.41 -11.87
CA PHE A 105 3.12 -12.39 -10.68
C PHE A 105 2.83 -11.17 -9.80
N ALA A 106 2.78 -9.97 -10.40
CA ALA A 106 2.44 -8.74 -9.68
C ALA A 106 1.07 -8.82 -9.01
N THR A 107 0.08 -9.38 -9.72
CA THR A 107 -1.29 -9.57 -9.20
C THR A 107 -1.32 -10.60 -8.06
N ALA A 108 -0.58 -11.70 -8.19
CA ALA A 108 -0.49 -12.74 -7.17
C ALA A 108 0.16 -12.20 -5.89
N LEU A 109 1.19 -11.35 -6.01
CA LEU A 109 1.86 -10.73 -4.87
C LEU A 109 0.95 -9.74 -4.13
N GLU A 110 0.21 -8.88 -4.82
CA GLU A 110 -0.78 -8.01 -4.17
C GLU A 110 -1.88 -8.82 -3.47
N LYS A 111 -2.39 -9.87 -4.12
CA LYS A 111 -3.39 -10.76 -3.54
C LYS A 111 -2.86 -11.47 -2.29
N ALA A 112 -1.63 -11.99 -2.33
CA ALA A 112 -1.00 -12.62 -1.18
C ALA A 112 -0.80 -11.65 -0.01
N ALA A 113 -0.44 -10.40 -0.31
CA ALA A 113 -0.24 -9.36 0.69
C ALA A 113 -1.57 -9.01 1.40
N LEU A 114 -2.64 -8.80 0.63
CA LEU A 114 -3.99 -8.54 1.17
C LEU A 114 -4.53 -9.75 1.95
N ALA A 115 -4.40 -10.96 1.41
CA ALA A 115 -4.83 -12.19 2.07
C ALA A 115 -4.13 -12.42 3.42
N THR A 116 -2.88 -11.97 3.56
CA THR A 116 -2.16 -12.01 4.84
C THR A 116 -2.85 -11.15 5.89
N ILE A 117 -3.25 -9.93 5.54
CA ILE A 117 -3.98 -9.01 6.42
C ILE A 117 -5.38 -9.54 6.75
N GLU A 118 -6.10 -10.02 5.75
CA GLU A 118 -7.45 -10.59 5.90
C GLU A 118 -7.46 -11.86 6.77
N ALA A 119 -6.37 -12.62 6.77
CA ALA A 119 -6.15 -13.75 7.68
C ALA A 119 -5.80 -13.33 9.12
N GLY A 120 -5.82 -12.03 9.43
CA GLY A 120 -5.55 -11.49 10.76
C GLY A 120 -4.06 -11.30 11.07
N ILE A 121 -3.15 -11.54 10.12
CA ILE A 121 -1.71 -11.33 10.31
C ILE A 121 -1.35 -9.94 9.81
N MET A 122 -0.92 -9.04 10.69
CA MET A 122 -0.70 -7.65 10.30
C MET A 122 0.34 -6.94 11.16
N THR A 123 0.86 -5.82 10.66
CA THR A 123 1.74 -4.93 11.41
C THR A 123 0.97 -4.11 12.45
N LYS A 124 1.72 -3.49 13.37
CA LYS A 124 1.18 -2.82 14.55
C LYS A 124 0.21 -1.67 14.21
N ASP A 125 0.48 -0.92 13.15
CA ASP A 125 -0.38 0.17 12.67
C ASP A 125 -1.77 -0.34 12.28
N LEU A 126 -1.84 -1.43 11.49
CA LEU A 126 -3.11 -2.03 11.07
C LEU A 126 -3.84 -2.69 12.24
N ALA A 127 -3.11 -3.34 13.15
CA ALA A 127 -3.71 -3.99 14.31
C ALA A 127 -4.49 -3.02 15.22
N GLN A 128 -4.01 -1.78 15.32
CA GLN A 128 -4.62 -0.72 16.12
C GLN A 128 -5.97 -0.22 15.57
N ILE A 129 -6.19 -0.33 14.26
CA ILE A 129 -7.39 0.15 13.57
C ILE A 129 -8.31 -0.99 13.09
N SER A 130 -7.81 -2.22 13.03
CA SER A 130 -8.57 -3.37 12.53
C SER A 130 -9.72 -3.75 13.46
N ALA A 131 -10.85 -4.16 12.87
CA ALA A 131 -12.00 -4.72 13.59
C ALA A 131 -12.00 -6.26 13.65
N LEU A 132 -10.99 -6.93 13.10
CA LEU A 132 -10.92 -8.39 13.12
C LEU A 132 -10.81 -8.90 14.57
N PRO A 133 -11.55 -9.96 14.95
CA PRO A 133 -11.54 -10.49 16.32
C PRO A 133 -10.19 -11.12 16.67
N ASP A 134 -9.64 -11.92 15.76
CA ASP A 134 -8.36 -12.61 15.92
C ASP A 134 -7.27 -11.89 15.12
N LYS A 135 -6.31 -11.27 15.84
CA LYS A 135 -5.20 -10.54 15.23
C LYS A 135 -3.87 -11.09 15.73
N LYS A 136 -3.00 -11.48 14.81
CA LYS A 136 -1.59 -11.79 15.07
C LYS A 136 -0.75 -10.59 14.65
N VAL A 137 -0.31 -9.81 15.63
CA VAL A 137 0.60 -8.68 15.38
C VAL A 137 2.01 -9.21 15.19
N VAL A 138 2.64 -8.84 14.07
CA VAL A 138 3.97 -9.30 13.68
C VAL A 138 4.93 -8.14 13.44
N ASN A 139 6.23 -8.42 13.51
CA ASN A 139 7.25 -7.45 13.14
C ASN A 139 7.40 -7.34 11.61
N THR A 140 8.21 -6.39 11.15
CA THR A 140 8.41 -6.10 9.71
C THR A 140 8.83 -7.35 8.93
N GLU A 141 9.79 -8.12 9.45
CA GLU A 141 10.36 -9.29 8.78
C GLU A 141 9.36 -10.45 8.73
N GLN A 142 8.73 -10.76 9.87
CA GLN A 142 7.71 -11.79 9.98
C GLN A 142 6.52 -11.51 9.06
N PHE A 143 6.11 -10.25 8.91
CA PHE A 143 5.06 -9.88 7.99
C PHE A 143 5.44 -10.18 6.54
N LEU A 144 6.66 -9.81 6.11
CA LEU A 144 7.17 -10.14 4.78
C LEU A 144 7.26 -11.66 4.54
N LEU A 145 7.68 -12.43 5.54
CA LEU A 145 7.74 -13.90 5.46
C LEU A 145 6.35 -14.54 5.32
N GLU A 146 5.34 -14.03 6.03
CA GLU A 146 3.96 -14.53 5.90
C GLU A 146 3.36 -14.17 4.52
N ILE A 147 3.68 -12.99 3.99
CA ILE A 147 3.34 -12.62 2.59
C ILE A 147 3.99 -13.58 1.61
N GLN A 148 5.29 -13.84 1.74
CA GLN A 148 6.02 -14.78 0.88
C GLN A 148 5.40 -16.17 0.92
N LYS A 149 5.05 -16.67 2.11
CA LYS A 149 4.38 -17.97 2.26
C LYS A 149 3.04 -18.01 1.55
N ASN A 150 2.25 -16.94 1.61
CA ASN A 150 0.98 -16.86 0.91
C ASN A 150 1.17 -16.72 -0.60
N LEU A 151 2.20 -15.99 -1.05
CA LEU A 151 2.56 -15.90 -2.47
C LEU A 151 2.90 -17.28 -3.03
N ASN A 152 3.77 -18.05 -2.35
CA ASN A 152 4.16 -19.38 -2.80
C ASN A 152 2.92 -20.29 -2.98
N LYS A 153 1.97 -20.24 -2.05
CA LYS A 153 0.70 -20.98 -2.20
C LYS A 153 -0.11 -20.52 -3.40
N CYS A 154 -0.16 -19.22 -3.68
CA CYS A 154 -0.87 -18.68 -4.84
C CYS A 154 -0.22 -19.13 -6.16
N LEU A 155 1.12 -19.19 -6.21
CA LEU A 155 1.87 -19.60 -7.40
C LEU A 155 1.85 -21.12 -7.61
N GLU A 156 1.82 -21.93 -6.54
CA GLU A 156 1.68 -23.39 -6.62
C GLU A 156 0.29 -23.85 -7.11
N GLN A 157 -0.70 -22.95 -7.08
CA GLN A 157 -2.09 -23.21 -7.51
C GLN A 157 -2.40 -22.75 -8.94
N GLN A 158 -1.43 -22.17 -9.64
CA GLN A 158 -1.51 -21.77 -11.06
C GLN A 158 -0.97 -22.87 -11.98
#